data_AF-A0A3S4FNW4-F1
#
_entry.id   AF-A0A3S4FNW4-F1
#
_cell.length_a   1.000
_cell.length_b   1.000
_cell.length_c   1.000
_cell.angle_alpha   90.00
_cell.angle_beta   90.00
_cell.angle_gamma   90.00
#
_symmetry.space_group_name_H-M   'P 1'
#
loop_
_entity.id
_entity.type
_entity.pdbx_description
1 polymer ?
#
loop_
_entity_poly.entity_id
_entity_poly.type
_entity_poly.pdbx_seq_one_letter_code
_entity_poly.pdbx_strand_id
1 'polypeptide(L)' 'MIFKLEFLPSSVTPPPDSQGKKHLVICDEGDYFLGHPMFDNEGDFLCFIVDEIGDSGFPFHQDDYVAWASLPDTDGVTER' A
#
# COMPACT_ATOMS: atom_id res chain seq x y z
N MET A 1 -3.91 0.12 22.36
CA MET A 1 -4.11 -0.98 21.39
C MET A 1 -2.82 -1.09 20.59
N ILE A 2 -2.16 -2.25 20.59
CA ILE A 2 -0.96 -2.47 19.75
C ILE A 2 -1.47 -3.13 18.48
N PHE A 3 -1.31 -2.47 17.32
CA PHE A 3 -1.58 -3.09 16.03
C PHE A 3 -0.30 -3.76 15.54
N LYS A 4 -0.42 -5.03 15.12
CA LYS A 4 0.66 -5.76 14.47
C LYS A 4 0.43 -5.68 12.96
N LEU A 5 1.37 -5.09 12.24
CA LEU A 5 1.38 -5.12 10.78
C LEU A 5 1.97 -6.46 10.32
N GLU A 6 1.32 -7.06 9.33
CA GLU A 6 1.83 -8.22 8.61
C GLU A 6 2.41 -7.73 7.28
N PHE A 7 3.70 -7.97 7.10
CA PHE A 7 4.40 -7.63 5.86
C PHE A 7 4.38 -8.80 4.90
N LEU A 8 3.84 -8.56 3.72
CA LEU A 8 3.79 -9.50 2.61
C LEU A 8 4.87 -9.12 1.58
N PRO A 9 5.57 -10.08 0.98
CA PRO A 9 6.58 -9.80 -0.04
C PRO A 9 5.94 -9.25 -1.31
N SER A 10 6.74 -8.60 -2.17
CA SER A 10 6.24 -8.07 -3.44
C SER A 10 5.61 -9.12 -4.35
N SER A 11 6.03 -10.40 -4.26
CA SER A 11 5.41 -11.52 -4.98
C SER A 11 3.92 -11.74 -4.67
N VAL A 12 3.40 -11.18 -3.58
CA VAL A 12 2.00 -11.29 -3.18
C VAL A 12 1.26 -10.03 -3.59
N THR A 13 0.19 -10.17 -4.36
CA THR A 13 -0.65 -9.04 -4.77
C THR A 13 -1.63 -8.68 -3.65
N PRO A 14 -1.89 -7.38 -3.41
CA PRO A 14 -2.96 -6.96 -2.52
C PRO A 14 -4.33 -7.41 -3.07
N PRO A 15 -5.29 -7.75 -2.20
CA PRO A 15 -6.58 -8.25 -2.65
C PRO A 15 -7.44 -7.10 -3.22
N PRO A 16 -8.35 -7.35 -4.18
CA PRO A 16 -9.12 -6.28 -4.83
C PRO A 16 -9.98 -5.42 -3.87
N ASP A 17 -10.41 -5.97 -2.74
CA ASP A 17 -11.16 -5.26 -1.68
C ASP A 17 -10.30 -4.27 -0.88
N SER A 18 -8.99 -4.24 -1.12
CA SER A 18 -8.06 -3.24 -0.59
C SER A 18 -7.95 -1.98 -1.46
N GLN A 19 -8.66 -1.92 -2.59
CA GLN A 19 -8.71 -0.72 -3.43
C GLN A 19 -9.12 0.52 -2.61
N GLY A 20 -8.28 1.56 -2.66
CA GLY A 20 -8.49 2.81 -1.91
C GLY A 20 -8.06 2.78 -0.44
N LYS A 21 -7.65 1.62 0.10
CA LYS A 21 -7.00 1.56 1.42
C LYS A 21 -5.55 2.02 1.31
N LYS A 22 -5.02 2.54 2.42
CA LYS A 22 -3.60 2.88 2.51
C LYS A 22 -2.78 1.66 2.93
N HIS A 23 -1.69 1.44 2.23
CA HIS A 23 -0.72 0.41 2.47
C HIS A 23 0.63 1.05 2.71
N LEU A 24 1.41 0.43 3.58
CA LEU A 24 2.84 0.71 3.69
C LEU A 24 3.55 -0.09 2.60
N VAL A 25 4.37 0.57 1.78
CA VAL A 25 5.17 -0.03 0.70
C VAL A 25 6.63 0.17 1.04
N ILE A 26 7.42 -0.91 1.08
CA ILE A 26 8.83 -0.91 1.49
C ILE A 26 9.72 -1.09 0.28
N CYS A 27 10.60 -0.13 0.03
CA CYS A 27 11.52 -0.13 -1.11
C CYS A 27 12.78 -0.94 -0.81
N ASP A 28 13.45 -1.39 -1.88
CA ASP A 28 14.71 -2.15 -1.78
C ASP A 28 15.84 -1.32 -1.15
N GLU A 29 15.79 0.01 -1.31
CA GLU A 29 16.75 0.95 -0.71
C GLU A 29 16.51 1.21 0.79
N GLY A 30 15.48 0.58 1.39
CA GLY A 30 15.16 0.69 2.82
C GLY A 30 14.22 1.83 3.19
N ASP A 31 13.80 2.63 2.21
CA ASP A 31 12.74 3.64 2.38
C ASP A 31 11.35 3.00 2.42
N TYR A 32 10.39 3.75 2.94
CA TYR A 32 8.98 3.36 2.95
C TYR A 32 8.08 4.49 2.48
N PHE A 33 7.00 4.12 1.80
CA PHE A 33 5.99 5.04 1.31
C PHE A 33 4.60 4.59 1.73
N LEU A 34 3.66 5.53 1.74
CA LEU A 34 2.24 5.23 1.81
C LEU A 34 1.69 5.21 0.39
N GLY A 35 1.02 4.14 0.03
CA GLY A 35 0.39 4.01 -1.28
C GLY A 35 -0.96 3.32 -1.21
N HIS A 36 -1.66 3.36 -2.33
CA HIS A 36 -2.90 2.63 -2.53
C HIS A 36 -2.77 1.72 -3.75
N PRO A 37 -3.33 0.51 -3.71
CA PRO A 37 -3.23 -0.41 -4.83
C PRO A 37 -4.12 0.06 -5.99
N MET A 38 -3.56 0.00 -7.19
CA MET A 38 -4.27 0.19 -8.45
C MET A 38 -4.48 -1.17 -9.10
N PHE A 39 -5.68 -1.37 -9.63
CA PHE A 39 -6.07 -2.57 -10.37
C PHE A 39 -6.51 -2.15 -11.78
N ASP A 40 -6.41 -3.07 -12.73
CA ASP A 40 -6.99 -2.89 -14.06
C ASP A 40 -8.50 -3.18 -14.08
N ASN A 41 -9.09 -3.19 -15.29
CA ASN A 41 -10.52 -3.45 -15.47
C ASN A 41 -10.90 -4.93 -15.26
N GLU A 42 -9.93 -5.85 -15.26
CA GLU A 42 -10.12 -7.28 -15.02
C GLU A 42 -9.96 -7.63 -13.54
N GLY A 43 -9.46 -6.69 -12.74
CA GLY A 43 -9.24 -6.84 -11.30
C GLY A 43 -7.81 -7.28 -10.96
N ASP A 44 -6.90 -7.29 -11.94
CA ASP A 44 -5.51 -7.64 -11.74
C ASP A 44 -4.74 -6.44 -11.17
N PHE A 45 -3.89 -6.72 -10.19
CA PHE A 45 -3.06 -5.70 -9.55
C PHE A 45 -2.00 -5.17 -10.52
N LEU A 46 -1.93 -3.85 -10.67
CA LEU A 46 -0.95 -3.20 -11.54
C LEU A 46 0.25 -2.66 -10.76
N CYS A 47 -0.01 -1.83 -9.75
CA CYS A 47 1.02 -1.15 -8.98
C CYS A 47 0.44 -0.54 -7.70
N PHE A 48 1.30 -0.10 -6.79
CA PHE A 48 0.91 0.86 -5.77
C PHE A 48 1.12 2.28 -6.31
N ILE A 49 0.13 3.15 -6.17
CA ILE A 49 0.33 4.58 -6.36
C ILE A 49 0.75 5.14 -5.00
N VAL A 50 2.00 5.57 -4.89
CA VAL A 50 2.55 6.13 -3.65
C VAL A 50 2.39 7.64 -3.61
N ASP A 51 1.97 8.17 -2.46
CA ASP A 51 1.87 9.60 -2.20
C ASP A 51 3.30 10.12 -1.89
N GLU A 52 3.98 10.76 -2.84
CA GLU A 52 5.20 11.51 -2.51
C GLU A 52 4.84 12.86 -1.87
N ILE A 53 5.74 13.45 -1.08
CA ILE A 53 5.55 14.80 -0.55
C ILE A 53 5.61 15.81 -1.72
N GLY A 54 4.46 16.04 -2.35
CA GLY A 54 4.32 16.96 -3.48
C GLY A 54 3.37 16.45 -4.57
N ASP A 55 2.06 16.43 -4.28
CA ASP A 55 0.87 16.39 -5.18
C ASP A 55 0.80 15.39 -6.37
N SER A 56 1.87 14.68 -6.74
CA SER A 56 1.89 13.74 -7.86
C SER A 56 2.21 12.35 -7.34
N GLY A 57 1.21 11.47 -7.36
CA GLY A 57 1.43 10.06 -7.01
C GLY A 57 2.29 9.38 -8.06
N PHE A 58 3.24 8.55 -7.61
CA PHE A 58 4.11 7.78 -8.50
C PHE A 58 3.75 6.29 -8.48
N PRO A 59 3.74 5.61 -9.63
CA PRO A 59 3.49 4.18 -9.67
C PRO A 59 4.74 3.40 -9.22
N PHE A 60 4.56 2.54 -8.23
CA PHE A 60 5.52 1.54 -7.77
C PHE A 60 5.05 0.16 -8.21
N HIS A 61 5.69 -0.36 -9.25
CA HIS A 61 5.43 -1.70 -9.76
C HIS A 61 6.09 -2.75 -8.87
N GLN A 62 5.73 -4.02 -9.07
CA GLN A 62 6.15 -5.13 -8.22
C GLN A 62 7.68 -5.29 -8.09
N ASP A 63 8.44 -4.82 -9.07
CA ASP A 63 9.91 -4.84 -9.08
C ASP A 63 10.55 -3.64 -8.34
N ASP A 64 9.75 -2.61 -7.98
CA ASP A 64 10.23 -1.37 -7.35
C ASP A 64 10.19 -1.42 -5.80
N TYR A 65 9.62 -2.49 -5.23
CA TYR A 65 9.48 -2.66 -3.79
C TYR A 65 9.71 -4.12 -3.37
N VAL A 66 10.06 -4.32 -2.10
CA VAL A 66 10.39 -5.65 -1.56
C VAL A 66 9.25 -6.23 -0.71
N ALA A 67 8.46 -5.37 -0.08
CA ALA A 67 7.34 -5.78 0.76
C ALA A 67 6.26 -4.70 0.88
N TRP A 68 5.08 -5.09 1.33
CA TRP A 68 3.99 -4.18 1.67
C TRP A 68 3.17 -4.69 2.85
N ALA A 69 2.43 -3.80 3.51
CA ALA A 69 1.51 -4.15 4.59
C ALA A 69 0.25 -3.30 4.54
N SER A 70 -0.92 -3.90 4.76
CA SER A 70 -2.17 -3.16 4.91
C SER A 70 -2.17 -2.38 6.23
N LEU A 71 -2.49 -1.09 6.18
CA LEU A 71 -2.74 -0.32 7.39
C LEU A 71 -4.14 -0.60 7.92
N PRO A 72 -4.36 -0.54 9.25
CA PRO A 72 -5.70 -0.62 9.81
C PRO A 72 -6.55 0.55 9.29
N ASP A 73 -7.83 0.29 9.02
CA ASP A 73 -8.79 1.34 8.67
C ASP A 73 -8.87 2.33 9.85
N THR A 74 -8.54 3.60 9.61
CA THR A 74 -8.56 4.66 10.65
C THR A 74 -9.97 5.11 11.04
N ASP A 75 -11.02 4.41 10.64
CA ASP A 75 -12.44 4.75 10.85
C ASP A 75 -12.94 4.54 12.31
N GLY A 76 -12.10 4.86 13.30
CA GLY A 76 -12.37 4.53 14.70
C GLY A 76 -11.70 5.40 15.77
N VAL A 77 -11.07 6.52 15.41
CA VAL A 77 -10.66 7.54 16.41
C VAL A 77 -11.41 8.83 16.15
N THR A 78 -12.74 8.77 16.28
CA THR A 78 -13.49 9.94 16.73
C THR A 78 -13.31 9.98 18.24
N GLU A 79 -12.48 10.90 18.72
CA GLU A 79 -12.38 11.23 20.14
C GLU A 79 -13.80 11.40 20.72
N ARG A 80 -14.08 10.68 21.81
CA ARG A 80 -15.26 10.87 22.65
C ARG A 80 -14.81 11.40 24.00
#